data_AF-A0A926DCI8-F1
#
_entry.id   AF-A0A926DCI8-F1
#
_cell.length_a   1.000
_cell.length_b   1.000
_cell.length_c   1.000
_cell.angle_alpha   90.00
_cell.angle_beta   90.00
_cell.angle_gamma   90.00
#
_symmetry.space_group_name_H-M   'P 1'
#
loop_
_entity.id
_entity.type
_entity.pdbx_description
1 polymer ?
#
loop_
_entity_poly.entity_id
_entity_poly.type
_entity_poly.pdbx_seq_one_letter_code
_entity_poly.pdbx_strand_id
1 'polypeptide(L)'
;MNHALPSESYIARLDYLAFNGKVCSSVEYSDEQRFLEDLKESLYHGEPLCIVLYRDRNGKTISRAFLNDLDTLPKGLSVEDNPYRKLPAMAPKKKEHEPER
;
A
#
# COMPACT_ATOMS: atom_id res chain seq x y z
N MET A 1 19.50 21.57 5.71
CA MET A 1 18.61 20.50 6.18
C MET A 1 18.99 19.23 5.42
N ASN A 2 19.45 18.19 6.11
CA ASN A 2 19.73 16.89 5.47
C ASN A 2 18.38 16.27 5.10
N HIS A 3 17.93 16.45 3.86
CA HIS A 3 16.88 15.61 3.29
C HIS A 3 17.50 14.24 3.05
N ALA A 4 17.46 13.38 4.08
CA ALA A 4 17.62 11.95 3.85
C ALA A 4 16.62 11.57 2.76
N LEU A 5 17.11 11.01 1.66
CA LEU A 5 16.26 10.37 0.66
C LEU A 5 15.32 9.44 1.44
N PRO A 6 13.99 9.59 1.33
CA PRO A 6 13.09 8.68 2.01
C PRO A 6 13.46 7.31 1.45
N SER A 7 13.94 6.42 2.32
CA SER A 7 13.84 5.00 2.05
C SER A 7 12.42 4.78 1.54
N GLU A 8 12.25 4.40 0.26
CA GLU A 8 10.98 4.21 -0.47
C GLU A 8 10.15 3.04 0.13
N SER A 9 10.00 3.03 1.44
CA SER A 9 9.23 2.08 2.21
C SER A 9 7.88 2.71 2.47
N TYR A 10 7.03 2.72 1.44
CA TYR A 10 5.62 3.03 1.62
C TYR A 10 5.01 2.12 2.68
N ILE A 11 4.16 2.70 3.52
CA ILE A 11 3.51 2.04 4.64
C ILE A 11 2.02 1.78 4.36
N ALA A 12 1.42 2.57 3.47
CA ALA A 12 0.02 2.47 3.10
C ALA A 12 -0.25 3.11 1.73
N ARG A 13 -1.39 2.76 1.14
CA ARG A 13 -1.93 3.33 -0.09
C ARG A 13 -3.44 3.53 0.06
N LEU A 14 -3.96 4.64 -0.47
CA LEU A 14 -5.39 4.88 -0.63
C LEU A 14 -5.76 4.68 -2.10
N ASP A 15 -6.67 3.76 -2.35
CA ASP A 15 -7.22 3.47 -3.67
C ASP A 15 -8.61 4.11 -3.78
N TYR A 16 -8.71 5.21 -4.49
CA TYR A 16 -9.98 5.89 -4.79
C TYR A 16 -10.73 5.12 -5.87
N LEU A 17 -12.02 4.91 -5.66
CA LEU A 17 -12.88 4.10 -6.51
C LEU A 17 -13.78 5.01 -7.36
N ALA A 18 -13.92 4.66 -8.64
CA ALA A 18 -14.96 5.24 -9.49
C ALA A 18 -16.33 4.63 -9.16
N PHE A 19 -17.40 5.20 -9.73
CA PHE A 19 -18.78 4.73 -9.58
C PHE A 19 -19.00 3.26 -9.97
N ASN A 20 -18.13 2.70 -10.82
CA ASN A 20 -18.16 1.29 -11.22
C ASN A 20 -17.43 0.35 -10.24
N GLY A 21 -16.94 0.86 -9.10
CA GLY A 21 -16.19 0.11 -8.10
C GLY A 21 -14.75 -0.22 -8.46
N LYS A 22 -14.23 0.30 -9.59
CA LYS A 22 -12.83 0.13 -9.99
C LYS A 22 -11.97 1.26 -9.46
N VAL A 23 -10.71 0.95 -9.16
CA VAL A 23 -9.72 1.97 -8.76
C VAL A 23 -9.49 2.95 -9.91
N CYS A 24 -9.65 4.25 -9.65
CA CYS A 24 -9.40 5.32 -10.60
C CYS A 24 -8.12 6.10 -10.28
N SER A 25 -7.77 6.20 -9.00
CA SER A 25 -6.57 6.88 -8.53
C SER A 25 -6.03 6.17 -7.29
N SER A 26 -4.71 6.18 -7.14
CA SER A 26 -4.03 5.57 -6.00
C SER A 26 -2.99 6.55 -5.47
N VAL A 27 -2.96 6.75 -4.15
CA VAL A 27 -1.98 7.62 -3.47
C VAL A 27 -1.25 6.81 -2.43
N GLU A 28 0.08 6.77 -2.53
CA GLU A 28 0.94 6.03 -1.62
C GLU A 28 1.54 6.95 -0.56
N TYR A 29 1.64 6.44 0.65
CA TYR A 29 2.08 7.18 1.83
C TYR A 29 3.26 6.47 2.49
N SER A 30 4.28 7.25 2.83
CA SER A 30 5.41 6.82 3.64
C SER A 30 5.27 7.22 5.11
N ASP A 31 4.34 8.15 5.40
CA ASP A 31 4.13 8.76 6.71
C ASP A 31 2.73 8.45 7.25
N GLU A 32 2.66 7.89 8.46
CA GLU A 32 1.38 7.41 9.04
C GLU A 32 0.44 8.59 9.31
N GLN A 33 0.97 9.68 9.85
CA GLN A 33 0.17 10.87 10.16
C GLN A 33 -0.48 11.46 8.90
N ARG A 34 0.31 11.60 7.83
CA ARG A 34 -0.17 12.13 6.54
C ARG A 34 -1.23 11.23 5.92
N PHE A 35 -1.02 9.92 5.98
CA PHE A 35 -2.00 8.93 5.56
C PHE A 35 -3.33 9.08 6.33
N LEU A 36 -3.27 9.22 7.66
CA LEU A 36 -4.46 9.33 8.49
C LEU A 36 -5.23 10.63 8.28
N GLU A 37 -4.54 11.75 8.09
CA GLU A 37 -5.15 13.04 7.76
C GLU A 37 -5.93 12.95 6.45
N ASP A 38 -5.26 12.56 5.36
CA ASP A 38 -5.87 12.45 4.03
C ASP A 38 -7.00 11.40 4.01
N LEU A 39 -6.84 10.28 4.72
CA LEU A 39 -7.87 9.25 4.86
C LEU A 39 -9.12 9.83 5.53
N LYS A 40 -8.96 10.52 6.66
CA LYS A 40 -10.08 11.13 7.39
C LYS A 40 -10.77 12.20 6.56
N GLU A 41 -10.02 13.05 5.89
CA GLU A 41 -10.55 14.08 4.99
C GLU A 41 -11.36 13.44 3.85
N SER A 42 -10.80 12.44 3.17
CA SER A 42 -11.47 11.74 2.08
C SER A 42 -12.77 11.06 2.54
N LEU A 43 -12.73 10.40 3.70
CA LEU A 43 -13.92 9.77 4.28
C LEU A 43 -14.97 10.80 4.74
N TYR A 44 -14.54 11.96 5.24
CA TYR A 44 -15.41 13.07 5.58
C TYR A 44 -16.15 13.62 4.36
N HIS A 45 -15.50 13.66 3.20
CA HIS A 45 -16.11 14.00 1.92
C HIS A 45 -16.98 12.88 1.32
N GLY A 46 -16.98 11.69 1.92
CA GLY A 46 -17.74 10.53 1.43
C GLY A 46 -17.11 9.89 0.19
N GLU A 47 -15.81 10.09 -0.04
CA GLU A 47 -15.09 9.51 -1.17
C GLU A 47 -15.10 7.97 -1.06
N PRO A 48 -15.56 7.26 -2.10
CA PRO A 48 -15.51 5.81 -2.10
C PRO A 48 -14.04 5.37 -2.29
N LEU A 49 -13.40 4.89 -1.24
CA LEU A 49 -12.00 4.45 -1.28
C LEU A 49 -11.76 3.13 -0.54
N CYS A 50 -10.67 2.48 -0.89
CA CYS A 50 -10.11 1.32 -0.21
C CYS A 50 -8.74 1.65 0.38
N ILE A 51 -8.42 1.03 1.51
CA ILE A 51 -7.13 1.16 2.18
C ILE A 51 -6.28 -0.08 1.85
N VAL A 52 -5.03 0.13 1.48
CA VAL A 52 -4.04 -0.94 1.38
C VAL A 52 -2.90 -0.65 2.34
N LEU A 53 -2.66 -1.54 3.31
CA LEU A 53 -1.54 -1.42 4.23
C LEU A 53 -0.38 -2.25 3.72
N TYR A 54 0.80 -1.66 3.65
CA TYR A 54 2.00 -2.36 3.22
C TYR A 54 2.72 -3.00 4.40
N ARG A 55 3.06 -4.28 4.25
CA ARG A 55 3.97 -5.01 5.15
C ARG A 55 5.40 -4.67 4.81
N ASP A 56 6.13 -4.20 5.82
CA ASP A 56 7.57 -4.06 5.77
C ASP A 56 8.28 -5.43 5.79
N ARG A 57 9.59 -5.46 5.58
CA ARG A 57 10.43 -6.68 5.56
C ARG A 57 10.31 -7.51 6.82
N ASN A 58 10.04 -6.88 7.95
CA ASN A 58 9.84 -7.56 9.23
C ASN A 58 8.40 -8.10 9.41
N GLY A 59 7.56 -8.01 8.38
CA GLY A 59 6.13 -8.35 8.44
C GLY A 59 5.29 -7.33 9.23
N LYS A 60 5.88 -6.18 9.58
CA LYS A 60 5.21 -5.12 10.34
C LYS A 60 4.41 -4.22 9.42
N THR A 61 3.17 -3.92 9.82
CA THR A 61 2.33 -2.88 9.20
C THR A 61 2.07 -1.77 10.21
N ILE A 62 1.49 -0.66 9.76
CA ILE A 62 0.88 0.30 10.69
C ILE A 62 -0.25 -0.35 11.51
N SER A 63 -0.52 0.24 12.66
CA SER A 63 -1.58 -0.24 13.54
C SER A 63 -2.94 0.04 12.94
N ARG A 64 -3.81 -0.97 12.86
CA ARG A 64 -5.23 -0.79 12.46
C ARG A 64 -6.09 -0.10 13.52
N ALA A 65 -5.49 0.41 14.60
CA ALA A 65 -6.21 1.10 15.66
C ALA A 65 -6.98 2.32 15.14
N PHE A 66 -6.45 2.99 14.10
CA PHE A 66 -7.09 4.15 13.48
C PHE A 66 -8.51 3.87 12.97
N LEU A 67 -8.84 2.61 12.64
CA LEU A 67 -10.18 2.24 12.18
C LEU A 67 -11.26 2.52 13.24
N ASN A 68 -10.89 2.55 14.53
CA ASN A 68 -11.82 2.90 15.60
C ASN A 68 -12.06 4.41 15.70
N ASP A 69 -11.14 5.22 15.17
CA ASP A 69 -11.23 6.68 15.14
C ASP A 69 -11.87 7.22 13.84
N LEU A 70 -12.33 6.34 12.95
CA LEU A 70 -12.99 6.73 11.71
C LEU A 70 -14.50 6.87 11.92
N ASP A 71 -15.06 8.03 11.59
CA ASP A 71 -16.51 8.26 11.60
C ASP A 71 -17.23 7.47 10.50
N THR A 72 -16.56 7.28 9.36
CA THR A 72 -17.06 6.52 8.21
C THR A 72 -16.09 5.41 7.86
N LEU A 73 -16.58 4.20 7.64
CA LEU A 73 -15.73 3.08 7.25
C LEU A 73 -15.38 3.16 5.75
N PRO A 74 -14.12 2.87 5.37
CA PRO A 74 -13.73 2.73 3.97
C PRO A 74 -14.45 1.55 3.31
N LYS A 75 -14.47 1.52 1.97
CA LYS A 75 -15.08 0.41 1.21
C LYS A 75 -14.39 -0.92 1.44
N GLY A 76 -13.10 -0.90 1.74
CA GLY A 76 -12.33 -2.09 2.03
C GLY A 76 -10.98 -1.75 2.67
N LEU A 77 -10.39 -2.76 3.29
CA LEU A 77 -9.01 -2.72 3.78
C LEU A 77 -8.30 -4.02 3.40
N SER A 78 -7.13 -3.88 2.79
CA SER A 78 -6.27 -4.98 2.35
C SER A 78 -4.88 -4.82 2.96
N VAL A 79 -4.15 -5.92 3.11
CA VAL A 79 -2.75 -5.90 3.54
C VAL A 79 -1.91 -6.57 2.47
N GLU A 80 -0.98 -5.82 1.89
CA GLU A 80 -0.10 -6.28 0.81
C GLU A 80 1.36 -6.23 1.24
N ASP A 81 2.20 -7.02 0.60
CA ASP A 81 3.65 -6.90 0.75
C ASP A 81 4.14 -5.69 -0.02
N ASN A 82 4.98 -4.85 0.59
CA ASN A 82 5.49 -3.66 -0.07
C ASN A 82 6.19 -4.05 -1.41
N PRO A 83 5.72 -3.55 -2.57
CA PRO A 83 6.27 -3.93 -3.88
C PRO A 83 7.70 -3.41 -4.12
N TYR A 84 8.11 -2.37 -3.37
CA TYR A 84 9.47 -1.84 -3.32
C TYR A 84 10.38 -2.65 -2.40
N ARG A 85 9.90 -3.79 -1.85
CA ARG A 85 10.81 -4.87 -1.48
C ARG A 85 11.65 -5.13 -2.73
N LYS A 86 12.94 -4.80 -2.66
CA LYS A 86 13.92 -5.49 -3.49
C LYS A 86 13.74 -6.97 -3.16
N LEU A 87 12.91 -7.65 -3.94
CA LEU A 87 12.92 -9.09 -4.02
C LEU A 87 14.41 -9.41 -4.25
N PRO A 88 15.05 -10.28 -3.46
CA PRO A 88 16.19 -10.96 -4.02
C PRO A 88 15.64 -11.54 -5.31
N ALA A 89 16.12 -11.04 -6.45
CA ALA A 89 15.62 -11.41 -7.75
C ALA A 89 15.56 -12.93 -7.73
N MET A 90 14.34 -13.50 -7.74
CA MET A 90 14.19 -14.86 -8.19
C MET A 90 14.55 -14.76 -9.66
N ALA A 91 15.86 -14.88 -9.91
CA ALA A 91 16.39 -15.17 -11.21
C ALA A 91 15.51 -16.30 -11.73
N PRO A 92 14.83 -16.15 -12.88
CA PRO A 92 14.38 -17.32 -13.57
C PRO A 92 15.67 -18.09 -13.85
N LYS A 93 15.94 -19.14 -13.07
CA LYS A 93 16.94 -20.13 -13.44
C LYS A 93 16.48 -20.60 -14.81
N LYS A 94 17.15 -20.11 -15.85
CA LYS A 94 17.22 -20.78 -17.13
C LYS A 94 17.64 -22.20 -16.81
N LYS A 95 16.70 -23.13 -16.76
CA LYS A 95 17.02 -24.51 -17.02
C LYS A 95 16.88 -24.64 -18.52
N GLU A 96 17.99 -24.39 -19.19
CA GLU A 96 18.34 -25.20 -20.35
C GLU A 96 17.95 -26.64 -20.02
N HIS A 97 16.95 -27.14 -20.73
CA HIS A 97 16.77 -28.56 -20.88
C HIS A 97 16.95 -28.82 -22.37
N GLU A 98 18.21 -28.81 -22.79
CA GLU A 98 18.64 -29.83 -23.73
C GLU A 98 18.84 -31.11 -22.92
N PRO A 99 18.32 -32.24 -23.42
CA PRO A 99 19.25 -33.29 -23.73
C PRO A 99 19.04 -33.86 -25.14
N GLU A 100 20.18 -34.12 -25.76
CA GLU A 100 20.44 -34.87 -26.98
C GLU A 100 19.45 -36.00 -27.31
N ARG A 101 19.04 -36.04 -28.58
CA ARG A 101 19.41 -37.14 -29.49
C ARG A 101 19.34 -36.73 -30.95
#